data_AF-A0A662BNS2-F1
#
_entry.id   AF-A0A662BNS2-F1
#
_cell.length_a   1.000
_cell.length_b   1.000
_cell.length_c   1.000
_cell.angle_alpha   90.00
_cell.angle_beta   90.00
_cell.angle_gamma   90.00
#
_symmetry.space_group_name_H-M   'P 1'
#
loop_
_entity.id
_entity.type
_entity.pdbx_description
1 polymer ?
#
loop_
_entity_poly.entity_id
_entity_poly.type
_entity_poly.pdbx_seq_one_letter_code
_entity_poly.pdbx_strand_id
1 'polypeptide(L)'
;MGFYWKNILSITASLLLVLFVSCNPYHGVPESYHQKLDEAFKKAGKNKLELKQIFELVSEEQKKAAAFLLTNMPERDLKNLTAGYLQDNINWALKIKTSFPWSNEIPDSIFLNDVLPYAVLNERRDNWREDFYTRFSKYVNGCKTIEEAIDSVNKNIMNEVKVVYSTERPKADQSPFESMDCGLASCTGLSILLVDAFRSVGIPARLAGTPLWTTV
;
A
#
# COMPACT_ATOMS: atom_id res chain seq x y z
N MET A 1 20.00 46.35 69.46
CA MET A 1 21.12 45.83 68.65
C MET A 1 20.95 44.32 68.59
N GLY A 2 20.64 43.75 67.43
CA GLY A 2 20.68 42.31 67.21
C GLY A 2 19.34 41.60 66.96
N PHE A 3 19.03 41.46 65.66
CA PHE A 3 18.60 40.22 65.00
C PHE A 3 17.21 39.58 65.23
N TYR A 4 16.63 39.16 64.10
CA TYR A 4 15.44 38.32 63.86
C TYR A 4 14.08 39.01 63.76
N TRP A 5 13.85 39.63 62.59
CA TRP A 5 12.51 39.97 62.13
C TRP A 5 12.01 38.90 61.13
N LYS A 6 10.81 38.38 61.41
CA LYS A 6 9.84 37.75 60.51
C LYS A 6 10.15 36.39 59.91
N ASN A 7 9.65 35.37 60.61
CA ASN A 7 9.00 34.21 59.99
C ASN A 7 7.83 34.65 59.08
N ILE A 8 7.47 33.73 58.17
CA ILE A 8 6.21 33.64 57.41
C ILE A 8 6.26 34.31 56.03
N LEU A 9 6.73 33.55 55.04
CA LEU A 9 6.16 33.55 53.68
C LEU A 9 6.46 32.19 53.02
N SER A 10 5.43 31.33 53.06
CA SER A 10 5.01 30.37 52.02
C SER A 10 6.12 29.77 51.15
N ILE A 11 6.57 28.52 51.37
CA ILE A 11 5.95 27.28 50.87
C ILE A 11 5.24 27.46 49.51
N THR A 12 5.68 26.63 48.54
CA THR A 12 5.20 26.41 47.16
C THR A 12 5.85 27.23 46.04
N ALA A 13 7.13 26.97 45.76
CA ALA A 13 7.59 26.99 44.37
C ALA A 13 7.11 25.69 43.71
N SER A 14 5.83 25.65 43.32
CA SER A 14 5.27 24.54 42.54
C SER A 14 5.94 24.53 41.18
N LEU A 15 6.89 23.60 41.03
CA LEU A 15 7.43 23.14 39.76
C LEU A 15 6.26 22.51 38.97
N LEU A 16 5.51 23.33 38.25
CA LEU A 16 4.55 22.89 37.24
C LEU A 16 5.39 22.41 36.03
N LEU A 17 6.01 21.25 36.20
CA LEU A 17 6.49 20.44 35.10
C LEU A 17 5.24 19.96 34.37
N VAL A 18 4.73 20.79 33.46
CA VAL A 18 3.73 20.36 32.49
C VAL A 18 4.41 19.26 31.69
N LEU A 19 4.15 18.01 32.10
CA LEU A 19 4.35 16.84 31.26
C LEU A 19 3.41 17.04 30.07
N PHE A 20 3.87 17.79 29.07
CA PHE A 20 3.42 17.60 27.70
C PHE A 20 3.83 16.17 27.37
N VAL A 21 3.01 15.21 27.77
CA VAL A 21 2.91 13.94 27.08
C VAL A 21 2.45 14.36 25.70
N SER A 22 3.43 14.62 24.84
CA SER A 22 3.26 14.68 23.40
C SER A 22 2.63 13.36 23.06
N CYS A 23 1.30 13.37 22.93
CA CYS A 23 0.58 12.26 22.36
C CYS A 23 1.02 12.27 20.90
N ASN A 24 2.13 11.58 20.61
CA ASN A 24 2.63 11.46 19.26
C ASN A 24 1.48 10.85 18.44
N PRO A 25 0.88 11.60 17.51
CA PRO A 25 -0.30 11.14 16.77
C PRO A 25 0.03 9.97 15.83
N TYR A 26 1.31 9.59 15.76
CA TYR A 26 1.91 8.60 14.87
C TYR A 26 2.65 7.50 15.64
N HIS A 27 2.16 7.10 16.82
CA HIS A 27 2.77 5.99 17.58
C HIS A 27 2.94 4.75 16.68
N GLY A 28 4.16 4.19 16.63
CA GLY A 28 4.49 3.05 15.79
C GLY A 28 4.87 3.36 14.34
N VAL A 29 4.73 4.60 13.90
CA VAL A 29 5.12 5.04 12.55
C VAL A 29 6.53 5.63 12.59
N PRO A 30 7.44 5.25 11.66
CA PRO A 30 8.77 5.86 11.59
C PRO A 30 8.70 7.38 11.42
N GLU A 31 9.54 8.12 12.14
CA GLU A 31 9.55 9.59 12.17
C GLU A 31 9.70 10.23 10.79
N SER A 32 10.39 9.55 9.88
CA SER A 32 10.57 10.00 8.49
C SER A 32 9.27 10.16 7.69
N TYR A 33 8.15 9.59 8.16
CA TYR A 33 6.83 9.76 7.54
C TYR A 33 5.98 10.88 8.16
N HIS A 34 6.28 11.36 9.37
CA HIS A 34 5.36 12.21 10.13
C HIS A 34 4.98 13.50 9.39
N GLN A 35 5.96 14.24 8.89
CA GLN A 35 5.70 15.46 8.10
C GLN A 35 4.90 15.16 6.82
N LYS A 36 5.25 14.08 6.11
CA LYS A 36 4.56 13.70 4.86
C LYS A 36 3.13 13.25 5.13
N LEU A 37 2.85 12.65 6.29
CA LEU A 37 1.51 12.28 6.71
C LEU A 37 0.66 13.51 7.02
N ASP A 38 1.23 14.53 7.66
CA ASP A 38 0.53 15.80 7.87
C ASP A 38 0.13 16.44 6.54
N GLU A 39 1.00 16.39 5.53
CA GLU A 39 0.71 16.85 4.17
C GLU A 39 -0.36 16.01 3.47
N ALA A 40 -0.26 14.68 3.55
CA ALA A 40 -1.26 13.77 3.00
C ALA A 40 -2.65 14.01 3.60
N PHE A 41 -2.72 14.20 4.92
CA PHE A 41 -3.97 14.49 5.62
C PHE A 41 -4.55 15.87 5.33
N LYS A 42 -3.73 16.86 4.99
CA LYS A 42 -4.21 18.14 4.45
C LYS A 42 -4.86 17.93 3.09
N LYS A 43 -4.20 17.18 2.19
CA LYS A 43 -4.72 16.85 0.85
C LYS A 43 -6.00 16.01 0.87
N ALA A 44 -6.13 15.10 1.85
CA ALA A 44 -7.32 14.27 2.06
C ALA A 44 -8.60 15.07 2.38
N GLY A 45 -8.47 16.28 2.93
CA GLY A 45 -9.60 17.14 3.26
C GLY A 45 -10.60 16.45 4.20
N LYS A 46 -11.85 16.32 3.77
CA LYS A 46 -12.92 15.68 4.57
C LYS A 46 -12.64 14.21 4.87
N ASN A 47 -11.89 13.52 4.01
CA ASN A 47 -11.57 12.09 4.17
C ASN A 47 -10.44 11.83 5.19
N LYS A 48 -9.86 12.88 5.80
CA LYS A 48 -8.79 12.75 6.79
C LYS A 48 -9.16 11.84 7.97
N LEU A 49 -10.40 11.96 8.48
CA LEU A 49 -10.84 11.16 9.63
C LEU A 49 -10.94 9.67 9.29
N GLU A 50 -11.45 9.36 8.09
CA GLU A 50 -11.48 8.01 7.56
C GLU A 50 -10.06 7.43 7.47
N LEU A 51 -9.14 8.13 6.80
CA LEU A 51 -7.77 7.63 6.61
C LEU A 51 -6.97 7.48 7.91
N LYS A 52 -7.27 8.27 8.95
CA LYS A 52 -6.62 8.10 10.26
C LYS A 52 -6.95 6.78 10.94
N GLN A 53 -8.13 6.21 10.67
CA GLN A 53 -8.54 4.94 11.25
C GLN A 53 -7.59 3.80 10.87
N ILE A 54 -6.85 3.91 9.75
CA ILE A 54 -5.91 2.87 9.34
C ILE A 54 -4.90 2.52 10.43
N PHE A 55 -4.44 3.52 11.20
CA PHE A 55 -3.41 3.31 12.22
C PHE A 55 -3.93 2.61 13.49
N GLU A 56 -5.25 2.56 13.68
CA GLU A 56 -5.92 1.77 14.72
C GLU A 56 -6.27 0.36 14.23
N LEU A 57 -6.45 0.21 12.92
CA LEU A 57 -6.86 -1.04 12.27
C LEU A 57 -5.69 -1.99 11.97
N VAL A 58 -4.48 -1.45 11.82
CA VAL A 58 -3.29 -2.23 11.44
C VAL A 58 -2.36 -2.45 12.64
N SER A 59 -1.61 -3.56 12.62
CA SER A 59 -0.60 -3.86 13.64
C SER A 59 0.59 -2.88 13.58
N GLU A 60 1.41 -2.84 14.65
CA GLU A 60 2.65 -2.04 14.69
C GLU A 60 3.57 -2.32 13.49
N GLU A 61 3.71 -3.58 13.09
CA GLU A 61 4.53 -3.99 11.93
C GLU A 61 3.97 -3.47 10.60
N GLN A 62 2.65 -3.28 10.52
CA GLN A 62 1.94 -2.80 9.35
C GLN A 62 1.89 -1.27 9.25
N LYS A 63 2.12 -0.53 10.34
CA LYS A 63 2.06 0.93 10.36
C LYS A 63 3.03 1.59 9.37
N LYS A 64 4.20 0.98 9.14
CA LYS A 64 5.15 1.43 8.10
C LYS A 64 4.54 1.33 6.69
N ALA A 65 3.84 0.23 6.39
CA ALA A 65 3.17 0.04 5.10
C ALA A 65 1.99 1.01 4.92
N ALA A 66 1.18 1.20 5.96
CA ALA A 66 0.10 2.19 5.96
C ALA A 66 0.64 3.61 5.71
N ALA A 67 1.67 4.01 6.45
CA ALA A 67 2.31 5.30 6.26
C ALA A 67 2.87 5.47 4.85
N PHE A 68 3.55 4.45 4.32
CA PHE A 68 4.06 4.48 2.96
C PHE A 68 2.95 4.70 1.93
N LEU A 69 1.83 3.96 2.01
CA LEU A 69 0.70 4.16 1.10
C LEU A 69 0.13 5.57 1.23
N LEU A 70 -0.18 6.03 2.44
CA LEU A 70 -0.75 7.35 2.68
C LEU A 70 0.13 8.49 2.13
N THR A 71 1.45 8.40 2.26
CA THR A 71 2.35 9.47 1.84
C THR A 71 2.67 9.49 0.34
N ASN A 72 2.35 8.41 -0.39
CA ASN A 72 2.72 8.27 -1.80
C ASN A 72 1.53 8.09 -2.76
N MET A 73 0.33 7.81 -2.25
CA MET A 73 -0.86 7.68 -3.10
C MET A 73 -1.30 9.03 -3.71
N PRO A 74 -1.97 9.02 -4.88
CA PRO A 74 -2.44 10.25 -5.50
C PRO A 74 -3.55 10.92 -4.67
N GLU A 75 -3.72 12.23 -4.83
CA GLU A 75 -4.71 13.01 -4.08
C GLU A 75 -6.15 12.51 -4.27
N ARG A 76 -6.48 11.97 -5.45
CA ARG A 76 -7.78 11.35 -5.69
C ARG A 76 -8.04 10.16 -4.77
N ASP A 77 -7.01 9.38 -4.43
CA ASP A 77 -7.14 8.23 -3.56
C ASP A 77 -7.20 8.69 -2.09
N LEU A 78 -6.41 9.72 -1.72
CA LEU A 78 -6.50 10.36 -0.40
C LEU A 78 -7.91 10.87 -0.08
N LYS A 79 -8.65 11.33 -1.09
CA LYS A 79 -10.00 11.89 -0.92
C LYS A 79 -11.11 10.85 -0.91
N ASN A 80 -10.87 9.63 -1.41
CA ASN A 80 -11.95 8.69 -1.72
C ASN A 80 -11.76 7.27 -1.17
N LEU A 81 -10.53 6.83 -0.87
CA LEU A 81 -10.30 5.49 -0.33
C LEU A 81 -10.69 5.42 1.15
N THR A 82 -11.19 4.25 1.54
CA THR A 82 -11.56 3.92 2.91
C THR A 82 -10.39 3.28 3.65
N ALA A 83 -10.41 3.32 4.97
CA ALA A 83 -9.43 2.63 5.79
C ALA A 83 -9.52 1.11 5.62
N GLY A 84 -10.73 0.56 5.47
CA GLY A 84 -10.95 -0.87 5.22
C GLY A 84 -10.28 -1.36 3.92
N TYR A 85 -10.43 -0.62 2.82
CA TYR A 85 -9.77 -0.95 1.55
C TYR A 85 -8.24 -1.02 1.70
N LEU A 86 -7.65 -0.03 2.38
CA LEU A 86 -6.21 0.01 2.62
C LEU A 86 -5.76 -1.11 3.56
N GLN A 87 -6.53 -1.40 4.61
CA GLN A 87 -6.26 -2.47 5.57
C GLN A 87 -6.23 -3.82 4.86
N ASP A 88 -7.23 -4.12 4.03
CA ASP A 88 -7.31 -5.38 3.28
C ASP A 88 -6.11 -5.56 2.36
N ASN A 89 -5.72 -4.51 1.61
CA ASN A 89 -4.52 -4.55 0.78
C ASN A 89 -3.24 -4.80 1.60
N ILE A 90 -3.08 -4.10 2.73
CA ILE A 90 -1.92 -4.23 3.62
C ILE A 90 -1.84 -5.65 4.21
N ASN A 91 -2.96 -6.17 4.72
CA ASN A 91 -3.06 -7.51 5.29
C ASN A 91 -2.58 -8.58 4.30
N TRP A 92 -3.12 -8.53 3.08
CA TRP A 92 -2.71 -9.47 2.03
C TRP A 92 -1.26 -9.27 1.59
N ALA A 93 -0.80 -8.03 1.40
CA ALA A 93 0.58 -7.77 0.98
C ALA A 93 1.60 -8.30 2.02
N LEU A 94 1.36 -8.08 3.32
CA LEU A 94 2.27 -8.59 4.36
C LEU A 94 2.16 -10.10 4.54
N LYS A 95 0.97 -10.69 4.42
CA LYS A 95 0.82 -12.16 4.38
C LYS A 95 1.68 -12.77 3.27
N ILE A 96 1.65 -12.17 2.08
CA ILE A 96 2.41 -12.63 0.91
C ILE A 96 3.92 -12.51 1.15
N LYS A 97 4.37 -11.44 1.83
CA LYS A 97 5.80 -11.22 2.14
C LYS A 97 6.46 -12.44 2.80
N THR A 98 5.69 -13.22 3.57
CA THR A 98 6.18 -14.44 4.26
C THR A 98 5.65 -15.75 3.68
N SER A 99 4.96 -15.73 2.54
CA SER A 99 4.26 -16.91 2.00
C SER A 99 5.10 -17.78 1.08
N PHE A 100 6.11 -17.23 0.42
CA PHE A 100 6.90 -17.94 -0.61
C PHE A 100 8.41 -17.83 -0.35
N PRO A 101 9.23 -18.79 -0.82
CA PRO A 101 10.67 -18.80 -0.60
C PRO A 101 11.35 -17.48 -1.00
N TRP A 102 10.99 -16.91 -2.15
CA TRP A 102 11.55 -15.64 -2.65
C TRP A 102 11.01 -14.42 -1.92
N SER A 103 9.81 -14.47 -1.35
CA SER A 103 9.15 -13.27 -0.82
C SER A 103 9.84 -12.70 0.42
N ASN A 104 10.45 -13.57 1.24
CA ASN A 104 11.18 -13.17 2.44
C ASN A 104 12.51 -12.46 2.14
N GLU A 105 13.07 -12.67 0.95
CA GLU A 105 14.36 -12.11 0.54
C GLU A 105 14.23 -10.71 -0.08
N ILE A 106 12.99 -10.24 -0.32
CA ILE A 106 12.73 -8.96 -0.96
C ILE A 106 13.09 -7.82 -0.01
N PRO A 107 14.01 -6.91 -0.39
CA PRO A 107 14.31 -5.74 0.43
C PRO A 107 13.06 -4.89 0.68
N ASP A 108 12.96 -4.33 1.89
CA ASP A 108 11.83 -3.49 2.29
C ASP A 108 11.50 -2.38 1.29
N SER A 109 12.51 -1.72 0.72
CA SER A 109 12.31 -0.66 -0.27
C SER A 109 11.66 -1.16 -1.55
N ILE A 110 12.04 -2.36 -2.01
CA ILE A 110 11.45 -3.00 -3.19
C ILE A 110 10.04 -3.49 -2.88
N PHE A 111 9.83 -4.11 -1.71
CA PHE A 111 8.51 -4.53 -1.28
C PHE A 111 7.50 -3.36 -1.25
N LEU A 112 7.88 -2.24 -0.63
CA LEU A 112 7.02 -1.07 -0.52
C LEU A 112 6.66 -0.46 -1.89
N ASN A 113 7.59 -0.43 -2.84
CA ASN A 113 7.38 0.19 -4.15
C ASN A 113 6.74 -0.74 -5.19
N ASP A 114 7.06 -2.03 -5.15
CA ASP A 114 6.80 -2.94 -6.28
C ASP A 114 5.91 -4.13 -5.90
N VAL A 115 5.60 -4.34 -4.60
CA VAL A 115 4.67 -5.38 -4.12
C VAL A 115 3.45 -4.80 -3.41
N LEU A 116 3.65 -3.90 -2.45
CA LEU A 116 2.60 -3.32 -1.61
C LEU A 116 1.53 -2.50 -2.35
N PRO A 117 1.82 -1.75 -3.44
CA PRO A 117 0.82 -0.88 -4.04
C PRO A 117 -0.41 -1.65 -4.53
N TYR A 118 -1.59 -1.06 -4.28
CA TYR A 118 -2.91 -1.59 -4.66
C TYR A 118 -3.31 -1.25 -6.10
N ALA A 119 -2.49 -0.47 -6.80
CA ALA A 119 -2.74 0.00 -8.16
C ALA A 119 -1.41 0.10 -8.94
N VAL A 120 -1.52 0.17 -10.25
CA VAL A 120 -0.41 0.23 -11.21
C VAL A 120 -0.39 1.59 -11.93
N LEU A 121 -1.56 2.09 -12.37
CA LEU A 121 -1.72 3.35 -13.07
C LEU A 121 -3.02 4.07 -12.60
N ASN A 122 -3.86 4.46 -13.56
CA ASN A 122 -5.05 5.28 -13.38
C ASN A 122 -6.34 4.46 -13.30
N GLU A 123 -6.26 3.14 -13.37
CA GLU A 123 -7.39 2.22 -13.35
C GLU A 123 -8.29 2.39 -12.12
N ARG A 124 -9.54 1.90 -12.25
CA ARG A 124 -10.46 1.81 -11.12
C ARG A 124 -9.81 1.00 -10.00
N ARG A 125 -10.05 1.41 -8.74
CA ARG A 125 -9.52 0.72 -7.56
C ARG A 125 -10.35 -0.53 -7.29
N ASP A 126 -9.78 -1.68 -7.59
CA ASP A 126 -10.36 -2.99 -7.31
C ASP A 126 -9.72 -3.61 -6.06
N ASN A 127 -10.47 -4.45 -5.35
CA ASN A 127 -9.97 -5.31 -4.27
C ASN A 127 -9.46 -6.65 -4.86
N TRP A 128 -8.50 -6.58 -5.77
CA TRP A 128 -8.04 -7.72 -6.57
C TRP A 128 -7.15 -8.72 -5.80
N ARG A 129 -6.50 -8.28 -4.72
CA ARG A 129 -5.36 -9.02 -4.14
C ARG A 129 -5.70 -10.42 -3.62
N GLU A 130 -6.84 -10.59 -2.96
CA GLU A 130 -7.31 -11.89 -2.48
C GLU A 130 -7.67 -12.84 -3.62
N ASP A 131 -8.47 -12.36 -4.57
CA ASP A 131 -8.89 -13.13 -5.75
C ASP A 131 -7.66 -13.59 -6.54
N PHE A 132 -6.72 -12.69 -6.78
CA PHE A 132 -5.50 -13.00 -7.52
C PHE A 132 -4.58 -13.94 -6.73
N TYR A 133 -4.42 -13.77 -5.41
CA TYR A 133 -3.68 -14.73 -4.59
C TYR A 133 -4.27 -16.14 -4.72
N THR A 134 -5.60 -16.25 -4.65
CA THR A 134 -6.31 -17.54 -4.78
C THR A 134 -6.09 -18.16 -6.16
N ARG A 135 -6.16 -17.36 -7.22
CA ARG A 135 -5.94 -17.80 -8.62
C ARG A 135 -4.50 -18.23 -8.88
N PHE A 136 -3.52 -17.47 -8.40
CA PHE A 136 -2.13 -17.63 -8.81
C PHE A 136 -1.25 -18.43 -7.87
N SER A 137 -1.59 -18.53 -6.57
CA SER A 137 -0.82 -19.35 -5.61
C SER A 137 -0.67 -20.81 -6.07
N LYS A 138 -1.71 -21.39 -6.66
CA LYS A 138 -1.69 -22.76 -7.19
C LYS A 138 -0.61 -22.99 -8.28
N TYR A 139 -0.24 -21.95 -9.02
CA TYR A 139 0.78 -22.04 -10.06
C TYR A 139 2.20 -21.93 -9.52
N VAL A 140 2.38 -21.44 -8.29
CA VAL A 140 3.70 -21.17 -7.72
C VAL A 140 4.04 -22.04 -6.50
N ASN A 141 3.09 -22.83 -5.98
CA ASN A 141 3.31 -23.71 -4.82
C ASN A 141 4.47 -24.71 -4.97
N GLY A 142 4.86 -25.06 -6.19
CA GLY A 142 6.00 -25.94 -6.46
C GLY A 142 7.30 -25.21 -6.87
N CYS A 143 7.25 -23.89 -7.04
CA CYS A 143 8.40 -23.09 -7.47
C CYS A 143 9.36 -22.91 -6.30
N LYS A 144 10.65 -23.02 -6.58
CA LYS A 144 11.74 -22.83 -5.61
C LYS A 144 12.38 -21.46 -5.76
N THR A 145 12.37 -20.89 -6.95
CA THR A 145 12.96 -19.58 -7.24
C THR A 145 11.92 -18.60 -7.78
N ILE A 146 12.24 -17.31 -7.71
CA ILE A 146 11.37 -16.26 -8.24
C ILE A 146 11.22 -16.36 -9.77
N GLU A 147 12.27 -16.80 -10.47
CA GLU A 147 12.26 -17.00 -11.93
C GLU A 147 11.28 -18.10 -12.34
N GLU A 148 11.27 -19.23 -11.63
CA GLU A 148 10.30 -20.30 -11.85
C GLU A 148 8.86 -19.81 -11.62
N ALA A 149 8.65 -18.99 -10.59
CA ALA A 149 7.35 -18.40 -10.28
C ALA A 149 6.88 -17.41 -11.36
N ILE A 150 7.78 -16.53 -11.83
CA ILE A 150 7.54 -15.59 -12.94
C ILE A 150 7.12 -16.35 -14.19
N ASP A 151 7.89 -17.37 -14.57
CA ASP A 151 7.61 -18.21 -15.73
C ASP A 151 6.24 -18.90 -15.61
N SER A 152 5.94 -19.45 -14.44
CA SER A 152 4.69 -20.17 -14.19
C SER A 152 3.48 -19.24 -14.28
N VAL A 153 3.51 -18.08 -13.63
CA VAL A 153 2.42 -17.10 -13.72
C VAL A 153 2.24 -16.62 -15.15
N ASN A 154 3.32 -16.24 -15.85
CA ASN A 154 3.25 -15.73 -17.22
C ASN A 154 2.69 -16.76 -18.20
N LYS A 155 3.01 -18.06 -18.04
CA LYS A 155 2.47 -19.15 -18.87
C LYS A 155 0.98 -19.38 -18.66
N ASN A 156 0.47 -19.13 -17.44
CA ASN A 156 -0.88 -19.52 -17.06
C ASN A 156 -1.90 -18.37 -17.05
N ILE A 157 -1.45 -17.11 -16.94
CA ILE A 157 -2.34 -15.96 -16.71
C ILE A 157 -3.47 -15.85 -17.73
N MET A 158 -3.18 -15.97 -19.02
CA MET A 158 -4.19 -15.83 -20.08
C MET A 158 -5.35 -16.82 -19.91
N ASN A 159 -5.04 -18.07 -19.53
CA ASN A 159 -6.06 -19.10 -19.30
C ASN A 159 -6.83 -18.88 -17.99
N GLU A 160 -6.15 -18.35 -16.96
CA GLU A 160 -6.74 -18.13 -15.64
C GLU A 160 -7.72 -16.95 -15.63
N VAL A 161 -7.36 -15.83 -16.29
CA VAL A 161 -8.20 -14.62 -16.35
C VAL A 161 -9.08 -14.54 -17.59
N LYS A 162 -8.80 -15.34 -18.63
CA LYS A 162 -9.55 -15.39 -19.90
C LYS A 162 -9.66 -14.03 -20.61
N VAL A 163 -8.61 -13.22 -20.52
CA VAL A 163 -8.53 -11.90 -21.15
C VAL A 163 -7.58 -11.94 -22.33
N VAL A 164 -8.01 -11.41 -23.48
CA VAL A 164 -7.19 -11.29 -24.69
C VAL A 164 -6.98 -9.84 -25.08
N TYR A 165 -5.89 -9.56 -25.79
CA TYR A 165 -5.65 -8.24 -26.35
C TYR A 165 -6.71 -7.91 -27.40
N SER A 166 -7.31 -6.72 -27.30
CA SER A 166 -8.18 -6.18 -28.35
C SER A 166 -8.19 -4.66 -28.29
N THR A 167 -8.56 -4.02 -29.41
CA THR A 167 -8.89 -2.59 -29.50
C THR A 167 -10.39 -2.32 -29.29
N GLU A 168 -11.22 -3.36 -29.29
CA GLU A 168 -12.69 -3.31 -29.12
C GLU A 168 -13.16 -3.30 -27.66
N ARG A 169 -12.20 -3.30 -26.73
CA ARG A 169 -12.40 -3.13 -25.29
C ARG A 169 -13.01 -1.76 -24.91
N PRO A 170 -13.82 -1.65 -23.83
CA PRO A 170 -14.48 -0.39 -23.45
C PRO A 170 -13.54 0.77 -23.09
N LYS A 171 -12.38 0.49 -22.49
CA LYS A 171 -11.45 1.51 -21.97
C LYS A 171 -10.00 1.04 -22.07
N ALA A 172 -9.05 1.94 -22.33
CA ALA A 172 -7.65 1.54 -22.47
C ALA A 172 -7.02 1.11 -21.13
N ASP A 173 -7.25 1.88 -20.08
CA ASP A 173 -6.74 1.68 -18.72
C ASP A 173 -7.82 1.03 -17.83
N GLN A 174 -8.36 -0.11 -18.29
CA GLN A 174 -9.26 -0.95 -17.50
C GLN A 174 -8.55 -1.51 -16.26
N SER A 175 -9.28 -1.58 -15.16
CA SER A 175 -8.89 -2.33 -13.96
C SER A 175 -8.91 -3.85 -14.21
N PRO A 176 -8.35 -4.65 -13.28
CA PRO A 176 -8.36 -6.10 -13.40
C PRO A 176 -9.76 -6.67 -13.63
N PHE A 177 -10.73 -6.28 -12.79
CA PHE A 177 -12.08 -6.84 -12.90
C PHE A 177 -12.80 -6.31 -14.13
N GLU A 178 -12.62 -5.05 -14.53
CA GLU A 178 -13.17 -4.55 -15.80
C GLU A 178 -12.66 -5.33 -17.02
N SER A 179 -11.39 -5.74 -17.01
CA SER A 179 -10.79 -6.53 -18.10
C SER A 179 -11.32 -7.96 -18.10
N MET A 180 -11.46 -8.57 -16.92
CA MET A 180 -11.99 -9.92 -16.75
C MET A 180 -13.48 -10.00 -17.11
N ASP A 181 -14.27 -8.97 -16.80
CA ASP A 181 -15.71 -8.93 -17.05
C ASP A 181 -16.02 -8.95 -18.56
N CYS A 182 -15.26 -8.22 -19.38
CA CYS A 182 -15.48 -8.18 -20.83
C CYS A 182 -14.59 -9.15 -21.62
N GLY A 183 -13.60 -9.78 -20.98
CA GLY A 183 -12.64 -10.69 -21.62
C GLY A 183 -11.65 -10.01 -22.56
N LEU A 184 -11.62 -8.67 -22.62
CA LEU A 184 -10.81 -7.89 -23.54
C LEU A 184 -10.00 -6.83 -22.78
N ALA A 185 -8.75 -6.62 -23.20
CA ALA A 185 -7.90 -5.56 -22.64
C ALA A 185 -6.99 -4.92 -23.69
N SER A 186 -6.55 -3.70 -23.42
CA SER A 186 -5.44 -3.08 -24.13
C SER A 186 -4.09 -3.63 -23.65
N CYS A 187 -2.98 -3.18 -24.25
CA CYS A 187 -1.65 -3.47 -23.73
C CYS A 187 -1.47 -2.97 -22.29
N THR A 188 -2.06 -1.82 -21.94
CA THR A 188 -2.08 -1.30 -20.58
C THR A 188 -2.88 -2.21 -19.64
N GLY A 189 -4.09 -2.63 -20.02
CA GLY A 189 -4.91 -3.52 -19.20
C GLY A 189 -4.27 -4.89 -18.96
N LEU A 190 -3.66 -5.49 -20.00
CA LEU A 190 -2.88 -6.72 -19.85
C LEU A 190 -1.66 -6.55 -18.94
N SER A 191 -0.98 -5.40 -19.03
CA SER A 191 0.15 -5.10 -18.14
C SER A 191 -0.30 -4.96 -16.69
N ILE A 192 -1.45 -4.34 -16.43
CA ILE A 192 -2.04 -4.22 -15.09
C ILE A 192 -2.34 -5.61 -14.53
N LEU A 193 -3.04 -6.46 -15.29
CA LEU A 193 -3.34 -7.84 -14.91
C LEU A 193 -2.08 -8.64 -14.53
N LEU A 194 -1.03 -8.53 -15.35
CA LEU A 194 0.23 -9.25 -15.08
C LEU A 194 0.94 -8.74 -13.84
N VAL A 195 0.99 -7.41 -13.63
CA VAL A 195 1.58 -6.81 -12.43
C VAL A 195 0.81 -7.26 -11.19
N ASP A 196 -0.51 -7.25 -11.22
CA ASP A 196 -1.34 -7.66 -10.08
C ASP A 196 -1.20 -9.16 -9.80
N ALA A 197 -1.10 -9.99 -10.84
CA ALA A 197 -0.82 -11.43 -10.71
C ALA A 197 0.52 -11.67 -10.01
N PHE A 198 1.59 -11.02 -10.48
CA PHE A 198 2.91 -11.09 -9.85
C PHE A 198 2.90 -10.62 -8.39
N ARG A 199 2.32 -9.45 -8.11
CA ARG A 199 2.24 -8.90 -6.76
C ARG A 199 1.44 -9.78 -5.81
N SER A 200 0.43 -10.49 -6.32
CA SER A 200 -0.39 -11.42 -5.53
C SER A 200 0.38 -12.66 -5.05
N VAL A 201 1.50 -13.01 -5.70
CA VAL A 201 2.39 -14.12 -5.32
C VAL A 201 3.79 -13.64 -4.91
N GLY A 202 3.89 -12.37 -4.50
CA GLY A 202 5.10 -11.81 -3.91
C GLY A 202 6.24 -11.62 -4.90
N ILE A 203 5.94 -11.47 -6.18
CA ILE A 203 6.91 -11.08 -7.21
C ILE A 203 6.84 -9.55 -7.35
N PRO A 204 7.94 -8.80 -7.09
CA PRO A 204 7.98 -7.36 -7.32
C PRO A 204 7.76 -7.02 -8.80
N ALA A 205 6.79 -6.16 -9.08
CA ALA A 205 6.43 -5.80 -10.44
C ALA A 205 5.95 -4.35 -10.57
N ARG A 206 6.26 -3.73 -11.70
CA ARG A 206 5.79 -2.40 -12.10
C ARG A 206 5.61 -2.34 -13.61
N LEU A 207 4.71 -1.47 -14.05
CA LEU A 207 4.52 -1.20 -15.46
C LEU A 207 5.63 -0.28 -15.98
N ALA A 208 6.20 -0.65 -17.10
CA ALA A 208 7.10 0.19 -17.88
C ALA A 208 6.42 0.62 -19.18
N GLY A 209 6.63 1.86 -19.58
CA GLY A 209 6.10 2.43 -20.82
C GLY A 209 7.12 3.33 -21.48
N THR A 210 7.19 3.33 -22.81
CA THR A 210 7.90 4.36 -23.58
C THR A 210 6.97 4.98 -24.64
N PRO A 211 7.02 6.31 -24.83
CA PRO A 211 6.27 6.99 -25.89
C PRO A 211 6.56 6.46 -27.30
N LEU A 212 7.66 5.74 -27.52
CA LEU A 212 8.10 5.24 -28.83
C LEU A 212 7.51 3.89 -29.24
N TRP A 213 6.64 3.26 -28.43
CA TRP A 213 6.05 1.96 -28.77
C TRP A 213 4.91 2.02 -29.82
N THR A 214 4.44 3.21 -30.21
CA THR A 214 3.31 3.37 -31.14
C THR A 214 3.70 3.43 -32.63
N THR A 215 4.93 3.07 -33.00
CA THR A 215 5.45 3.23 -34.37
C THR A 215 5.55 1.95 -35.21
N VAL A 216 4.83 0.88 -34.87
CA VAL A 216 4.77 -0.33 -35.72
C VAL A 216 3.35 -0.64 -36.17
#